data_AF-A0A7X6NUJ7-F1
#
_entry.id   AF-A0A7X6NUJ7-F1
#
_cell.length_a   1.000
_cell.length_b   1.000
_cell.length_c   1.000
_cell.angle_alpha   90.00
_cell.angle_beta   90.00
_cell.angle_gamma   90.00
#
_symmetry.space_group_name_H-M   'P 1'
#
loop_
_entity.id
_entity.type
_entity.pdbx_description
1 polymer ?
#
loop_
_entity_poly.entity_id
_entity_poly.type
_entity_poly.pdbx_seq_one_letter_code
_entity_poly.pdbx_strand_id
1 'polypeptide(L)'
;MIPEHVLTWAKKPGPARLLAEIRRRRERGELKPRSTIKLDFTADQRREIGVVLDADWPFTARPVRLSELRSGLEANGVAELDDLLEALDGPLRDLRRERDAARFAKQADEQAAREILREVGPSVPEDVVTRCLVGAEQWTPRAQEIVRVLEAMDGPGERLPVLAARLFGDAHALDMSRPLGRAVARFLSGMPAGGVDGAFGSGLSNAEAGHVEAGHVEPATWRDPVGDSALWRQAWASRGIACDEVSSQVLVLNLPLVGEGPAVQLAAVAGEPVWLTIRSLRGSGWSLADGIAEVFVCENPSIVEAAADRFGASSRPLVCTFGVPGRAAQLLLEPIAQRTRLRVRADGDATGWQIVNSLLGLPGAK
;
A
#
# COMPACT_ATOMS: atom_id res chain seq x y z
N MET A 1 4.31 -28.14 -47.70
CA MET A 1 3.76 -26.95 -48.39
C MET A 1 2.27 -27.19 -48.55
N ILE A 2 1.41 -26.31 -48.05
CA ILE A 2 -0.05 -26.48 -48.13
C ILE A 2 -0.52 -26.15 -49.56
N PRO A 3 -1.29 -27.00 -50.24
CA PRO A 3 -1.79 -26.72 -51.59
C PRO A 3 -2.71 -25.48 -51.65
N GLU A 4 -2.58 -24.66 -52.69
CA GLU A 4 -3.33 -23.39 -52.84
C GLU A 4 -4.86 -23.58 -52.84
N HIS A 5 -5.34 -24.69 -53.41
CA HIS A 5 -6.77 -25.01 -53.41
C HIS A 5 -7.30 -25.29 -51.99
N VAL A 6 -6.48 -25.85 -51.10
CA VAL A 6 -6.83 -26.07 -49.69
C VAL A 6 -6.83 -24.76 -48.92
N LEU A 7 -5.86 -23.86 -49.17
CA LEU A 7 -5.87 -22.51 -48.59
C LEU A 7 -7.10 -21.70 -49.04
N THR A 8 -7.49 -21.82 -50.31
CA THR A 8 -8.70 -21.19 -50.84
C THR A 8 -9.96 -21.76 -50.20
N TRP A 9 -10.03 -23.09 -50.03
CA TRP A 9 -11.12 -23.74 -49.31
C TRP A 9 -11.19 -23.31 -47.84
N ALA A 10 -10.06 -23.27 -47.14
CA ALA A 10 -9.98 -22.94 -45.73
C ALA A 10 -10.44 -21.51 -45.41
N LYS A 11 -10.33 -20.60 -46.38
CA LYS A 11 -10.81 -19.20 -46.28
C LYS A 11 -12.33 -19.06 -46.48
N LYS A 12 -13.04 -20.11 -46.91
CA LYS A 12 -14.51 -20.08 -47.03
C LYS A 12 -15.18 -20.00 -45.65
N PRO A 13 -16.38 -19.39 -45.52
CA PRO A 13 -17.02 -19.15 -44.22
C PRO A 13 -17.18 -20.38 -43.32
N GLY A 14 -17.56 -21.54 -43.86
CA GLY A 14 -17.72 -22.79 -43.11
C GLY A 14 -16.39 -23.34 -42.60
N PRO A 15 -15.44 -23.66 -43.50
CA PRO A 15 -14.10 -24.12 -43.13
C PRO A 15 -13.35 -23.17 -42.19
N ALA A 16 -13.39 -21.85 -42.44
CA ALA A 16 -12.72 -20.87 -41.58
C ALA A 16 -13.25 -20.92 -40.14
N ARG A 17 -14.57 -20.99 -39.97
CA ARG A 17 -15.21 -21.11 -38.65
C ARG A 17 -14.87 -22.43 -37.96
N LEU A 18 -14.83 -23.53 -38.71
CA LEU A 18 -14.43 -24.85 -38.20
C LEU A 18 -12.97 -24.84 -37.73
N LEU A 19 -12.05 -24.37 -38.58
CA LEU A 19 -10.61 -24.33 -38.30
C LEU A 19 -10.28 -23.38 -37.15
N ALA A 20 -10.97 -22.24 -37.03
CA ALA A 20 -10.83 -21.33 -35.89
C ALA A 20 -11.22 -22.00 -34.56
N GLU A 21 -12.31 -22.77 -34.51
CA GLU A 21 -12.70 -23.51 -33.30
C GLU A 21 -11.72 -24.66 -32.98
N ILE A 22 -11.20 -25.34 -34.02
CA ILE A 22 -10.16 -26.35 -33.86
C ILE A 22 -8.89 -25.72 -33.28
N ARG A 23 -8.42 -24.59 -33.85
CA ARG A 23 -7.26 -23.85 -33.35
C ARG A 23 -7.45 -23.46 -31.91
N ARG A 24 -8.58 -22.84 -31.57
CA ARG A 24 -8.91 -22.47 -30.19
C ARG A 24 -8.83 -23.66 -29.22
N ARG A 25 -9.41 -24.81 -29.57
CA ARG A 25 -9.36 -26.02 -28.72
C ARG A 25 -7.95 -26.61 -28.66
N ARG A 26 -7.21 -26.57 -29.77
CA ARG A 26 -5.83 -27.03 -29.85
C ARG A 26 -4.91 -26.21 -28.95
N GLU A 27 -5.03 -24.89 -29.00
CA GLU A 27 -4.23 -23.96 -28.21
C GLU A 27 -4.55 -24.01 -26.71
N ARG A 28 -5.78 -24.40 -26.36
CA ARG A 28 -6.18 -24.65 -24.95
C ARG A 28 -5.80 -26.04 -24.44
N GLY A 29 -5.25 -26.91 -25.28
CA GLY A 29 -4.97 -28.31 -24.92
C GLY A 29 -6.23 -29.17 -24.73
N GLU A 30 -7.36 -28.76 -25.30
CA GLU A 30 -8.68 -29.42 -25.20
C GLU A 30 -8.94 -30.39 -26.37
N LEU A 31 -8.11 -30.33 -27.42
CA LEU A 31 -8.23 -31.17 -28.61
C LEU A 31 -7.54 -32.53 -28.39
N LYS A 32 -8.32 -33.60 -28.32
CA LYS A 32 -7.86 -34.99 -28.25
C LYS A 32 -7.94 -35.65 -29.63
N PRO A 33 -7.21 -36.76 -29.88
CA PRO A 33 -7.24 -37.45 -31.19
C PRO A 33 -8.64 -37.86 -31.66
N ARG A 34 -9.54 -38.21 -30.74
CA ARG A 34 -10.94 -38.59 -31.01
C ARG A 34 -11.95 -37.45 -30.81
N SER A 35 -11.49 -36.21 -30.74
CA SER A 35 -12.38 -35.06 -30.54
C SER A 35 -13.36 -34.88 -31.70
N THR A 36 -14.50 -34.33 -31.38
CA THR A 36 -15.58 -34.01 -32.33
C THR A 36 -15.93 -32.53 -32.18
N ILE A 37 -16.05 -31.82 -33.30
CA ILE A 37 -16.38 -30.40 -33.34
C ILE A 37 -17.88 -30.26 -33.62
N LYS A 38 -18.59 -29.76 -32.62
CA LYS A 38 -20.03 -29.48 -32.66
C LYS A 38 -20.21 -27.98 -32.82
N LEU A 39 -20.62 -27.55 -34.00
CA LEU A 39 -20.95 -26.16 -34.32
C LEU A 39 -22.22 -26.15 -35.18
N ASP A 40 -23.04 -25.12 -35.00
CA ASP A 40 -24.24 -24.92 -35.80
C ASP A 40 -23.88 -24.28 -37.14
N PHE A 41 -23.69 -25.12 -38.15
CA PHE A 41 -23.37 -24.70 -39.52
C PHE A 41 -24.63 -24.50 -40.37
N THR A 42 -24.66 -23.45 -41.20
CA THR A 42 -25.70 -23.31 -42.24
C THR A 42 -25.55 -24.40 -43.31
N ALA A 43 -26.60 -24.62 -44.12
CA ALA A 43 -26.53 -25.58 -45.22
C ALA A 43 -25.36 -25.29 -46.19
N ASP A 44 -25.07 -24.02 -46.45
CA ASP A 44 -23.94 -23.58 -47.28
C ASP A 44 -22.60 -23.91 -46.64
N GLN A 45 -22.43 -23.58 -45.36
CA GLN A 45 -21.22 -23.91 -44.61
C GLN A 45 -20.99 -25.43 -44.55
N ARG A 46 -22.06 -26.22 -44.42
CA ARG A 46 -21.98 -27.68 -44.44
C ARG A 46 -21.50 -28.21 -45.79
N ARG A 47 -22.01 -27.65 -46.90
CA ARG A 47 -21.56 -27.99 -48.26
C ARG A 47 -20.08 -27.62 -48.49
N GLU A 48 -19.66 -26.46 -48.01
CA GLU A 48 -18.26 -26.04 -48.08
C GLU A 48 -17.33 -26.99 -47.32
N ILE A 49 -17.67 -27.33 -46.07
CA ILE A 49 -16.88 -28.25 -45.24
C ILE A 49 -16.86 -29.66 -45.85
N GLY A 50 -17.98 -30.12 -46.40
CA GLY A 50 -18.13 -31.45 -46.99
C GLY A 50 -17.23 -31.74 -48.20
N VAL A 51 -16.62 -30.72 -48.81
CA VAL A 51 -15.61 -30.89 -49.88
C VAL A 51 -14.43 -31.74 -49.43
N VAL A 52 -14.06 -31.63 -48.14
CA VAL A 52 -12.92 -32.35 -47.55
C VAL A 52 -13.38 -33.55 -46.74
N LEU A 53 -14.67 -33.66 -46.40
CA LEU A 53 -15.23 -34.82 -45.68
C LEU A 53 -15.90 -35.81 -46.67
N ASP A 54 -16.87 -36.58 -46.18
CA ASP A 54 -17.67 -37.49 -47.00
C ASP A 54 -18.77 -36.76 -47.78
N ALA A 55 -19.10 -37.25 -48.98
CA ALA A 55 -20.12 -36.68 -49.87
C ALA A 55 -21.50 -36.53 -49.21
N ASP A 56 -21.85 -37.42 -48.29
CA ASP A 56 -23.14 -37.41 -47.59
C ASP A 56 -23.15 -36.50 -46.36
N TRP A 57 -21.98 -36.13 -45.81
CA TRP A 57 -21.88 -35.37 -44.56
C TRP A 57 -22.67 -34.04 -44.57
N PRO A 58 -22.66 -33.23 -45.66
CA PRO A 58 -23.40 -31.98 -45.73
C PRO A 58 -24.89 -32.11 -45.44
N PHE A 59 -25.50 -33.24 -45.82
CA PHE A 59 -26.93 -33.49 -45.71
C PHE A 59 -27.35 -34.13 -44.38
N THR A 60 -26.38 -34.40 -43.49
CA THR A 60 -26.65 -34.94 -42.15
C THR A 60 -26.63 -33.85 -41.08
N ALA A 61 -27.07 -34.17 -39.86
CA ALA A 61 -26.86 -33.34 -38.66
C ALA A 61 -25.60 -33.76 -37.87
N ARG A 62 -24.73 -34.60 -38.46
CA ARG A 62 -23.56 -35.12 -37.75
C ARG A 62 -22.54 -34.00 -37.51
N PRO A 63 -21.87 -33.98 -36.34
CA PRO A 63 -20.75 -33.10 -36.09
C PRO A 63 -19.51 -33.54 -36.87
N VAL A 64 -18.50 -32.67 -36.98
CA VAL A 64 -17.23 -33.00 -37.66
C VAL A 64 -16.37 -33.83 -36.71
N ARG A 65 -16.02 -35.06 -37.08
CA ARG A 65 -15.01 -35.82 -36.34
C ARG A 65 -13.62 -35.38 -36.79
N LEU A 66 -12.71 -35.19 -35.83
CA LEU A 66 -11.36 -34.73 -36.13
C LEU A 66 -10.59 -35.73 -37.01
N SER A 67 -10.84 -37.03 -36.83
CA SER A 67 -10.25 -38.08 -37.66
C SER A 67 -10.72 -38.00 -39.11
N GLU A 68 -12.01 -37.75 -39.35
CA GLU A 68 -12.58 -37.60 -40.71
C GLU A 68 -11.99 -36.36 -41.39
N LEU A 69 -11.86 -35.26 -40.67
CA LEU A 69 -11.22 -34.04 -41.18
C LEU A 69 -9.74 -34.25 -41.52
N ARG A 70 -8.98 -34.95 -40.67
CA ARG A 70 -7.56 -35.25 -40.92
C ARG A 70 -7.39 -36.11 -42.17
N SER A 71 -8.12 -37.22 -42.26
CA SER A 71 -8.08 -38.09 -43.44
C SER A 71 -8.51 -37.36 -44.72
N GLY A 72 -9.50 -36.49 -44.62
CA GLY A 72 -9.90 -35.60 -45.70
C GLY A 72 -8.80 -34.65 -46.17
N LEU A 73 -8.13 -33.99 -45.22
CA LEU A 73 -7.02 -33.09 -45.49
C LEU A 73 -5.80 -33.83 -46.08
N GLU A 74 -5.48 -35.01 -45.57
CA GLU A 74 -4.44 -35.90 -46.10
C GLU A 74 -4.71 -36.27 -47.56
N ALA A 75 -5.96 -36.65 -47.89
CA ALA A 75 -6.36 -36.95 -49.26
C ALA A 75 -6.26 -35.74 -50.22
N ASN A 76 -6.27 -34.51 -49.67
CA ASN A 76 -6.09 -33.26 -50.40
C ASN A 76 -4.66 -32.69 -50.29
N GLY A 77 -3.69 -33.50 -49.86
CA GLY A 77 -2.27 -33.13 -49.86
C GLY A 77 -1.80 -32.32 -48.66
N VAL A 78 -2.56 -32.30 -47.55
CA VAL A 78 -2.15 -31.72 -46.26
C VAL A 78 -1.82 -32.83 -45.28
N ALA A 79 -0.53 -33.02 -44.99
CA ALA A 79 -0.07 -34.10 -44.11
C ALA A 79 -0.52 -33.93 -42.66
N GLU A 80 -0.47 -32.70 -42.12
CA GLU A 80 -0.87 -32.40 -40.76
C GLU A 80 -1.84 -31.23 -40.69
N LEU A 81 -2.89 -31.38 -39.89
CA LEU A 81 -3.86 -30.30 -39.63
C LEU A 81 -3.20 -29.09 -38.96
N ASP A 82 -2.22 -29.31 -38.09
CA ASP A 82 -1.51 -28.24 -37.39
C ASP A 82 -0.75 -27.36 -38.41
N ASP A 83 -0.14 -27.93 -39.45
CA ASP A 83 0.53 -27.17 -40.53
C ASP A 83 -0.43 -26.24 -41.28
N LEU A 84 -1.68 -26.70 -41.52
CA LEU A 84 -2.71 -25.87 -42.16
C LEU A 84 -3.11 -24.71 -41.24
N LEU A 85 -3.29 -24.96 -39.95
CA LEU A 85 -3.62 -23.91 -38.98
C LEU A 85 -2.50 -22.87 -38.88
N GLU A 86 -1.24 -23.32 -38.89
CA GLU A 86 -0.07 -22.44 -38.85
C GLU A 86 0.11 -21.62 -40.12
N ALA A 87 -0.15 -22.21 -41.29
CA ALA A 87 -0.12 -21.50 -42.57
C ALA A 87 -1.19 -20.41 -42.69
N LEU A 88 -2.32 -20.57 -42.00
CA LEU A 88 -3.43 -19.60 -42.03
C LEU A 88 -3.20 -18.42 -41.09
N ASP A 89 -2.83 -18.68 -39.84
CA ASP A 89 -2.86 -17.67 -38.78
C ASP A 89 -1.58 -17.62 -37.91
N GLY A 90 -0.49 -18.25 -38.36
CA GLY A 90 0.81 -18.29 -37.67
C GLY A 90 0.94 -19.40 -36.60
N PRO A 91 2.08 -19.46 -35.89
CA PRO A 91 2.41 -20.55 -34.97
C PRO A 91 1.31 -20.84 -33.93
N LEU A 92 1.06 -22.11 -33.64
CA LEU A 92 0.10 -22.52 -32.61
C LEU A 92 0.65 -22.23 -31.20
N ARG A 93 -0.15 -21.60 -30.35
CA ARG A 93 0.21 -21.31 -28.96
C ARG A 93 -0.20 -22.44 -28.02
N ASP A 94 0.59 -22.68 -26.98
CA ASP A 94 0.18 -23.55 -25.86
C ASP A 94 -0.24 -22.68 -24.68
N LEU A 95 -1.50 -22.25 -24.68
CA LEU A 95 -2.04 -21.33 -23.68
C LEU A 95 -2.02 -21.94 -22.27
N ARG A 96 -2.10 -23.27 -22.17
CA ARG A 96 -1.97 -23.96 -20.88
C ARG A 96 -0.55 -23.84 -20.35
N ARG A 97 0.45 -24.17 -21.18
CA ARG A 97 1.87 -24.05 -20.82
C ARG A 97 2.25 -22.61 -20.52
N GLU A 98 1.79 -21.65 -21.32
CA GLU A 98 2.03 -20.22 -21.09
C GLU A 98 1.45 -19.76 -19.75
N ARG A 99 0.21 -20.16 -19.43
CA ARG A 99 -0.42 -19.83 -18.14
C ARG A 99 0.31 -20.49 -16.97
N ASP A 100 0.69 -21.75 -17.11
CA ASP A 100 1.41 -22.49 -16.06
C ASP A 100 2.81 -21.88 -15.86
N ALA A 101 3.50 -21.48 -16.93
CA ALA A 101 4.77 -20.75 -16.87
C ALA A 101 4.62 -19.36 -16.22
N ALA A 102 3.59 -18.59 -16.55
CA ALA A 102 3.32 -17.30 -15.93
C ALA A 102 3.03 -17.44 -14.43
N ARG A 103 2.27 -18.47 -14.04
CA ARG A 103 2.03 -18.80 -12.63
C ARG A 103 3.32 -19.17 -11.92
N PHE A 104 4.15 -20.00 -12.53
CA PHE A 104 5.44 -20.40 -11.98
C PHE A 104 6.37 -19.20 -11.81
N ALA A 105 6.48 -18.34 -12.82
CA ALA A 105 7.27 -17.10 -12.75
C ALA A 105 6.79 -16.18 -11.62
N LYS A 106 5.47 -16.02 -11.46
CA LYS A 106 4.87 -15.24 -10.37
C LYS A 106 5.20 -15.82 -8.99
N GLN A 107 5.13 -17.14 -8.84
CA GLN A 107 5.50 -17.83 -7.60
C GLN A 107 7.00 -17.71 -7.30
N ALA A 108 7.85 -17.83 -8.32
CA ALA A 108 9.29 -17.68 -8.19
C ALA A 108 9.69 -16.25 -7.79
N ASP A 109 9.07 -15.23 -8.40
CA ASP A 109 9.29 -13.82 -8.06
C ASP A 109 8.86 -13.49 -6.62
N GLU A 110 7.70 -13.99 -6.19
CA GLU A 110 7.25 -13.83 -4.80
C GLU A 110 8.19 -14.51 -3.80
N GLN A 111 8.64 -15.74 -4.11
CA GLN A 111 9.56 -16.49 -3.26
C GLN A 111 10.92 -15.80 -3.15
N ALA A 112 11.50 -15.37 -4.27
CA ALA A 112 12.79 -14.67 -4.29
C ALA A 112 12.73 -13.35 -3.51
N ALA A 113 11.64 -12.58 -3.64
CA ALA A 113 11.44 -11.36 -2.88
C ALA A 113 11.39 -11.60 -1.36
N ARG A 114 10.70 -12.67 -0.93
CA ARG A 114 10.65 -13.07 0.49
C ARG A 114 12.03 -13.47 1.00
N GLU A 115 12.79 -14.24 0.22
CA GLU A 115 14.16 -14.64 0.56
C GLU A 115 15.08 -13.43 0.77
N ILE A 116 15.05 -12.45 -0.15
CA ILE A 116 15.82 -11.20 -0.03
C ILE A 116 15.47 -10.45 1.27
N LEU A 117 14.18 -10.29 1.57
CA LEU A 117 13.75 -9.58 2.77
C LEU A 117 14.08 -10.34 4.06
N ARG A 118 14.04 -11.69 4.02
CA ARG A 118 14.41 -12.55 5.15
C ARG A 118 15.90 -12.52 5.45
N GLU A 119 16.74 -12.37 4.43
CA GLU A 119 18.18 -12.24 4.59
C GLU A 119 18.56 -10.98 5.40
N VAL A 120 17.96 -9.83 5.06
CA VAL A 120 18.25 -8.55 5.74
C VAL A 120 17.46 -8.33 7.03
N GLY A 121 16.35 -9.06 7.23
CA GLY A 121 15.48 -8.95 8.40
C GLY A 121 14.95 -10.30 8.88
N PRO A 122 15.80 -11.20 9.39
CA PRO A 122 15.39 -12.55 9.77
C PRO A 122 14.35 -12.57 10.88
N SER A 123 14.36 -11.56 11.77
CA SER A 123 13.42 -11.40 12.88
C SER A 123 12.12 -10.69 12.51
N VAL A 124 11.98 -10.18 11.27
CA VAL A 124 10.74 -9.54 10.82
C VAL A 124 9.63 -10.60 10.68
N PRO A 125 8.42 -10.39 11.24
CA PRO A 125 7.32 -11.35 11.10
C PRO A 125 6.91 -11.59 9.64
N GLU A 126 6.49 -12.82 9.31
CA GLU A 126 6.15 -13.22 7.92
C GLU A 126 4.98 -12.42 7.34
N ASP A 127 4.02 -12.08 8.18
CA ASP A 127 2.87 -11.27 7.81
C ASP A 127 3.27 -9.83 7.49
N VAL A 128 4.31 -9.31 8.14
CA VAL A 128 4.90 -8.00 7.80
C VAL A 128 5.65 -8.06 6.47
N VAL A 129 6.49 -9.10 6.25
CA VAL A 129 7.17 -9.33 4.95
C VAL A 129 6.14 -9.38 3.82
N THR A 130 5.08 -10.17 4.00
CA THR A 130 3.99 -10.27 3.01
C THR A 130 3.35 -8.90 2.74
N ARG A 131 3.10 -8.08 3.77
CA ARG A 131 2.51 -6.73 3.62
C ARG A 131 3.44 -5.72 2.94
N CYS A 132 4.76 -5.89 2.99
CA CYS A 132 5.72 -5.03 2.29
C CYS A 132 5.64 -5.21 0.76
N LEU A 133 5.20 -6.39 0.32
CA LEU A 133 5.10 -6.80 -1.07
C LEU A 133 3.73 -6.50 -1.71
N VAL A 134 2.73 -6.12 -0.91
CA VAL A 134 1.37 -5.84 -1.40
C VAL A 134 1.37 -4.65 -2.37
N GLY A 135 0.74 -4.85 -3.54
CA GLY A 135 0.55 -3.82 -4.56
C GLY A 135 1.77 -3.54 -5.44
N ALA A 136 2.84 -4.32 -5.33
CA ALA A 136 3.95 -4.28 -6.28
C ALA A 136 3.58 -5.02 -7.58
N GLU A 137 4.02 -4.49 -8.72
CA GLU A 137 3.88 -5.18 -10.02
C GLU A 137 4.81 -6.38 -10.13
N GLN A 138 6.01 -6.25 -9.58
CA GLN A 138 7.03 -7.29 -9.43
C GLN A 138 7.58 -7.20 -8.00
N TRP A 139 7.74 -8.33 -7.34
CA TRP A 139 8.11 -8.39 -5.92
C TRP A 139 9.61 -8.36 -5.70
N THR A 140 10.40 -9.02 -6.55
CA THR A 140 11.85 -9.02 -6.42
C THR A 140 12.43 -7.60 -6.51
N PRO A 141 12.06 -6.75 -7.51
CA PRO A 141 12.51 -5.37 -7.55
C PRO A 141 12.08 -4.57 -6.32
N ARG A 142 10.85 -4.76 -5.80
CA ARG A 142 10.41 -4.09 -4.57
C ARG A 142 11.27 -4.49 -3.37
N ALA A 143 11.59 -5.78 -3.22
CA ALA A 143 12.46 -6.24 -2.14
C ALA A 143 13.86 -5.62 -2.23
N GLN A 144 14.43 -5.55 -3.45
CA GLN A 144 15.73 -4.91 -3.70
C GLN A 144 15.69 -3.40 -3.39
N GLU A 145 14.61 -2.70 -3.72
CA GLU A 145 14.45 -1.29 -3.35
C GLU A 145 14.41 -1.11 -1.83
N ILE A 146 13.72 -1.98 -1.09
CA ILE A 146 13.70 -1.95 0.37
C ILE A 146 15.12 -2.15 0.92
N VAL A 147 15.83 -3.18 0.45
CA VAL A 147 17.23 -3.44 0.85
C VAL A 147 18.12 -2.23 0.58
N ARG A 148 18.03 -1.64 -0.61
CA ARG A 148 18.79 -0.44 -0.98
C ARG A 148 18.53 0.73 -0.04
N VAL A 149 17.29 0.91 0.42
CA VAL A 149 16.95 1.95 1.39
C VAL A 149 17.57 1.64 2.75
N LEU A 150 17.53 0.38 3.21
CA LEU A 150 18.10 -0.05 4.49
C LEU A 150 19.62 0.11 4.52
N GLU A 151 20.32 -0.32 3.47
CA GLU A 151 21.78 -0.23 3.35
C GLU A 151 22.28 1.21 3.30
N ALA A 152 21.45 2.13 2.81
CA ALA A 152 21.80 3.54 2.69
C ALA A 152 21.58 4.35 3.98
N MET A 153 21.05 3.76 5.05
CA MET A 153 20.83 4.44 6.33
C MET A 153 22.15 4.55 7.11
N ASP A 154 22.99 5.50 6.69
CA ASP A 154 24.30 5.76 7.30
C ASP A 154 24.22 6.76 8.48
N GLY A 155 23.71 6.28 9.61
CA GLY A 155 23.82 6.96 10.91
C GLY A 155 22.71 7.96 11.28
N PRO A 156 22.72 8.46 12.54
CA PRO A 156 21.62 9.22 13.09
C PRO A 156 21.53 10.64 12.51
N GLY A 157 20.32 11.04 12.10
CA GLY A 157 19.96 12.44 11.84
C GLY A 157 19.69 12.83 10.39
N GLU A 158 19.78 11.91 9.42
CA GLU A 158 19.35 12.19 8.05
C GLU A 158 17.83 12.40 8.00
N ARG A 159 17.36 13.34 7.17
CA ARG A 159 15.94 13.61 6.97
C ARG A 159 15.37 12.70 5.90
N LEU A 160 14.15 12.18 6.11
CA LEU A 160 13.48 11.28 5.16
C LEU A 160 13.46 11.81 3.71
N PRO A 161 13.12 13.10 3.45
CA PRO A 161 13.16 13.64 2.09
C PRO A 161 14.56 13.72 1.48
N VAL A 162 15.60 13.89 2.31
CA VAL A 162 17.01 13.93 1.87
C VAL A 162 17.47 12.53 1.45
N LEU A 163 17.16 11.51 2.26
CA LEU A 163 17.40 10.10 1.92
C LEU A 163 16.69 9.72 0.60
N ALA A 164 15.42 10.11 0.46
CA ALA A 164 14.62 9.85 -0.74
C ALA A 164 15.23 10.51 -2.00
N ALA A 165 15.56 11.80 -1.92
CA ALA A 165 16.19 12.52 -3.03
C ALA A 165 17.56 11.94 -3.41
N ARG A 166 18.36 11.55 -2.42
CA ARG A 166 19.69 10.95 -2.62
C ARG A 166 19.63 9.60 -3.34
N LEU A 167 18.65 8.76 -3.01
CA LEU A 167 18.52 7.42 -3.59
C LEU A 167 17.78 7.38 -4.93
N PHE A 168 16.76 8.23 -5.09
CA PHE A 168 15.79 8.13 -6.17
C PHE A 168 15.66 9.39 -7.02
N GLY A 169 16.34 10.48 -6.67
CA GLY A 169 16.18 11.78 -7.35
C GLY A 169 14.81 12.44 -7.10
N ASP A 170 14.00 11.88 -6.19
CA ASP A 170 12.68 12.39 -5.80
C ASP A 170 12.58 12.44 -4.27
N ALA A 171 12.45 13.64 -3.71
CA ALA A 171 12.31 13.86 -2.26
C ALA A 171 11.04 13.22 -1.67
N HIS A 172 10.06 12.88 -2.51
CA HIS A 172 8.80 12.26 -2.12
C HIS A 172 8.79 10.74 -2.33
N ALA A 173 9.86 10.13 -2.85
CA ALA A 173 9.87 8.69 -3.20
C ALA A 173 9.55 7.76 -2.01
N LEU A 174 9.86 8.20 -0.79
CA LEU A 174 9.66 7.46 0.46
C LEU A 174 8.49 8.00 1.31
N ASP A 175 7.67 8.89 0.77
CA ASP A 175 6.51 9.42 1.49
C ASP A 175 5.46 8.33 1.77
N MET A 176 4.62 8.58 2.76
CA MET A 176 3.52 7.69 3.15
C MET A 176 2.49 7.49 2.04
N SER A 177 2.42 8.41 1.07
CA SER A 177 1.58 8.30 -0.13
C SER A 177 2.18 7.38 -1.21
N ARG A 178 3.48 7.06 -1.14
CA ARG A 178 4.17 6.22 -2.12
C ARG A 178 4.19 4.75 -1.70
N PRO A 179 4.03 3.81 -2.65
CA PRO A 179 4.10 2.38 -2.35
C PRO A 179 5.42 1.94 -1.69
N LEU A 180 6.55 2.47 -2.14
CA LEU A 180 7.87 2.12 -1.58
C LEU A 180 8.03 2.62 -0.14
N GLY A 181 7.70 3.90 0.13
CA GLY A 181 7.72 4.46 1.49
C GLY A 181 6.91 3.63 2.48
N ARG A 182 5.69 3.22 2.09
CA ARG A 182 4.83 2.34 2.88
C ARG A 182 5.46 0.98 3.16
N ALA A 183 6.10 0.38 2.15
CA ALA A 183 6.75 -0.91 2.28
C ALA A 183 7.96 -0.84 3.23
N VAL A 184 8.81 0.19 3.08
CA VAL A 184 9.96 0.38 3.97
C VAL A 184 9.52 0.62 5.40
N ALA A 185 8.56 1.53 5.65
CA ALA A 185 8.10 1.81 7.01
C ALA A 185 7.53 0.56 7.72
N ARG A 186 6.80 -0.30 7.00
CA ARG A 186 6.33 -1.59 7.54
C ARG A 186 7.47 -2.53 7.86
N PHE A 187 8.47 -2.61 6.98
CA PHE A 187 9.63 -3.45 7.22
C PHE A 187 10.41 -2.97 8.45
N LEU A 188 10.63 -1.66 8.57
CA LEU A 188 11.25 -1.02 9.74
C LEU A 188 10.49 -1.32 11.03
N SER A 189 9.15 -1.22 11.03
CA SER A 189 8.35 -1.48 12.24
C SER A 189 8.30 -2.95 12.66
N GLY A 190 8.61 -3.88 11.76
CA GLY A 190 8.76 -5.30 12.06
C GLY A 190 10.17 -5.70 12.52
N MET A 191 11.17 -4.82 12.35
CA MET A 191 12.52 -5.10 12.84
C MET A 191 12.65 -4.80 14.34
N PRO A 192 13.48 -5.56 15.07
CA PRO A 192 13.82 -5.22 16.44
C PRO A 192 14.45 -3.83 16.46
N ALA A 193 14.18 -3.07 17.52
CA ALA A 193 14.80 -1.77 17.75
C ALA A 193 16.32 -1.96 17.65
N GLY A 194 16.93 -1.34 16.63
CA GLY A 194 18.38 -1.29 16.55
C GLY A 194 18.87 -0.54 17.79
N GLY A 195 19.85 -1.10 18.50
CA GLY A 195 20.48 -0.44 19.64
C GLY A 195 21.19 0.84 19.18
N VAL A 196 20.43 1.94 19.07
CA VAL A 196 20.94 3.29 18.97
C VAL A 196 20.61 3.97 20.29
N ASP A 197 21.50 3.78 21.27
CA ASP A 197 21.55 4.65 22.44
C ASP A 197 21.84 6.09 21.96
N GLY A 198 20.84 6.97 22.11
CA GLY A 198 21.04 8.43 22.18
C GLY A 198 21.20 9.19 20.85
N ALA A 199 20.12 9.85 20.41
CA ALA A 199 20.18 11.20 19.77
C ALA A 199 18.79 11.79 19.49
N PHE A 200 17.76 10.96 19.27
CA PHE A 200 16.39 11.42 19.05
C PHE A 200 15.43 10.64 19.93
N GLY A 201 15.44 10.97 21.23
CA GLY A 201 14.55 10.35 22.20
C GLY A 201 13.10 10.45 21.76
N SER A 202 12.49 9.30 21.45
CA SER A 202 11.06 9.10 21.67
C SER A 202 10.83 9.36 23.16
N GLY A 203 10.37 10.56 23.50
CA GLY A 203 10.06 11.00 24.88
C GLY A 203 8.85 10.29 25.50
N LEU A 204 8.67 9.00 25.23
CA LEU A 204 7.87 8.08 26.01
C LEU A 204 8.85 7.14 26.72
N SER A 205 9.72 7.71 27.57
CA SER A 205 10.44 6.90 28.54
C SER A 205 9.43 6.44 29.59
N ASN A 206 9.27 5.12 29.75
CA ASN A 206 8.63 4.53 30.92
C ASN A 206 9.37 5.02 32.16
N ALA A 207 8.87 6.09 32.77
CA ALA A 207 9.28 6.49 34.10
C ALA A 207 8.64 5.51 35.09
N GLU A 208 9.47 5.07 36.03
CA GLU A 208 9.15 4.29 37.24
C GLU A 208 9.03 2.77 37.04
N ALA A 209 10.19 2.12 36.98
CA ALA A 209 10.36 0.74 37.42
C ALA A 209 10.17 0.65 38.94
N GLY A 210 8.92 0.79 39.40
CA GLY A 210 8.46 0.19 40.64
C GLY A 210 8.31 -1.32 40.40
N HIS A 211 8.78 -2.14 41.33
CA HIS A 211 8.66 -3.60 41.25
C HIS A 211 7.20 -4.03 41.05
N VAL A 212 6.86 -4.48 39.85
CA VAL A 212 5.60 -5.19 39.56
C VAL A 212 5.99 -6.60 39.17
N GLU A 213 5.40 -7.57 39.88
CA GLU A 213 5.57 -9.00 39.65
C GLU A 213 5.35 -9.37 38.17
N ALA A 214 6.09 -10.39 37.71
CA ALA A 214 6.11 -10.89 36.34
C ALA A 214 4.74 -11.39 35.86
N GLY A 215 3.85 -10.47 35.51
CA GLY A 215 2.70 -10.75 34.67
C GLY A 215 3.17 -11.01 33.24
N HIS A 216 2.63 -12.04 32.60
CA HIS A 216 2.86 -12.32 31.19
C HIS A 216 2.48 -11.10 30.34
N VAL A 217 3.49 -10.35 29.89
CA VAL A 217 3.32 -9.33 28.86
C VAL A 217 3.08 -10.09 27.57
N GLU A 218 1.83 -10.15 27.12
CA GLU A 218 1.56 -10.63 25.76
C GLU A 218 2.40 -9.80 24.78
N PRO A 219 3.11 -10.43 23.83
CA PRO A 219 3.92 -9.70 22.87
C PRO A 219 3.01 -8.69 22.16
N ALA A 220 3.36 -7.40 22.25
CA ALA A 220 2.60 -6.34 21.63
C ALA A 220 2.34 -6.69 20.16
N THR A 221 1.06 -6.81 19.81
CA THR A 221 0.66 -7.14 18.45
C THR A 221 1.16 -6.05 17.50
N TRP A 222 1.82 -6.46 16.42
CA TRP A 222 2.32 -5.51 15.42
C TRP A 222 1.16 -4.66 14.86
N ARG A 223 1.39 -3.35 14.74
CA ARG A 223 0.43 -2.39 14.17
C ARG A 223 1.01 -1.76 12.90
N ASP A 224 0.19 -1.66 11.85
CA ASP A 224 0.62 -1.11 10.57
C ASP A 224 0.91 0.41 10.70
N PRO A 225 2.15 0.87 10.42
CA PRO A 225 2.51 2.28 10.56
C PRO A 225 1.87 3.20 9.52
N VAL A 226 1.32 2.69 8.43
CA VAL A 226 0.80 3.51 7.31
C VAL A 226 -0.46 4.32 7.68
N GLY A 227 -1.21 3.87 8.69
CA GLY A 227 -2.42 4.55 9.16
C GLY A 227 -2.21 5.46 10.37
N ASP A 228 -1.00 5.49 10.92
CA ASP A 228 -0.70 6.16 12.19
C ASP A 228 0.59 6.96 12.05
N SER A 229 0.46 8.28 12.04
CA SER A 229 1.61 9.19 11.88
C SER A 229 2.65 9.04 12.99
N ALA A 230 2.26 8.60 14.20
CA ALA A 230 3.23 8.36 15.27
C ALA A 230 4.03 7.08 14.99
N LEU A 231 3.37 5.98 14.63
CA LEU A 231 4.03 4.72 14.27
C LEU A 231 4.90 4.85 13.03
N TRP A 232 4.43 5.58 12.01
CA TRP A 232 5.24 5.93 10.83
C TRP A 232 6.56 6.56 11.21
N ARG A 233 6.50 7.60 12.06
CA ARG A 233 7.70 8.35 12.48
C ARG A 233 8.59 7.49 13.36
N GLN A 234 8.02 6.68 14.24
CA GLN A 234 8.76 5.73 15.08
C GLN A 234 9.52 4.71 14.23
N ALA A 235 8.90 4.19 13.17
CA ALA A 235 9.53 3.23 12.27
C ALA A 235 10.80 3.82 11.63
N TRP A 236 10.73 5.02 11.07
CA TRP A 236 11.90 5.71 10.50
C TRP A 236 12.94 6.11 11.57
N ALA A 237 12.47 6.64 12.70
CA ALA A 237 13.35 7.08 13.80
C ALA A 237 14.13 5.91 14.43
N SER A 238 13.59 4.69 14.40
CA SER A 238 14.28 3.47 14.86
C SER A 238 15.59 3.20 14.10
N ARG A 239 15.77 3.83 12.94
CA ARG A 239 16.98 3.79 12.12
C ARG A 239 17.63 5.15 11.95
N GLY A 240 17.35 6.08 12.86
CA GLY A 240 17.98 7.40 12.85
C GLY A 240 17.46 8.35 11.75
N ILE A 241 16.42 7.97 11.01
CA ILE A 241 15.83 8.81 9.96
C ILE A 241 14.74 9.70 10.55
N ALA A 242 14.94 11.00 10.46
CA ALA A 242 14.00 11.98 10.99
C ALA A 242 12.96 12.41 9.95
N CYS A 243 11.68 12.25 10.29
CA CYS A 243 10.57 12.80 9.51
C CYS A 243 10.44 14.33 9.71
N ASP A 244 9.55 14.97 8.94
CA ASP A 244 9.27 16.41 9.01
C ASP A 244 8.55 16.81 10.32
N GLU A 245 9.14 17.68 11.12
CA GLU A 245 8.65 18.06 12.47
C GLU A 245 8.02 19.44 12.55
N VAL A 246 7.97 20.17 11.44
CA VAL A 246 7.50 21.55 11.43
C VAL A 246 6.17 21.74 10.70
N SER A 247 5.76 20.82 9.82
CA SER A 247 4.47 20.94 9.13
C SER A 247 3.28 20.58 10.02
N SER A 248 3.49 19.76 11.07
CA SER A 248 2.46 19.55 12.09
C SER A 248 2.58 20.62 13.16
N GLN A 249 1.51 21.41 13.29
CA GLN A 249 1.46 22.59 14.14
C GLN A 249 0.20 22.60 15.01
N VAL A 250 0.25 23.35 16.11
CA VAL A 250 -0.87 23.63 17.00
C VAL A 250 -0.78 25.09 17.42
N LEU A 251 -1.90 25.81 17.35
CA LEU A 251 -1.95 27.23 17.72
C LEU A 251 -2.31 27.34 19.20
N VAL A 252 -1.60 28.17 19.95
CA VAL A 252 -1.89 28.38 21.38
C VAL A 252 -2.03 29.87 21.67
N LEU A 253 -2.87 30.23 22.65
CA LEU A 253 -2.98 31.59 23.17
C LEU A 253 -2.98 31.53 24.70
N ASN A 254 -2.10 32.31 25.32
CA ASN A 254 -1.93 32.41 26.78
C ASN A 254 -1.86 31.04 27.47
N LEU A 255 -1.17 30.06 26.88
CA LEU A 255 -1.02 28.73 27.45
C LEU A 255 0.18 28.70 28.40
N PRO A 256 -0.02 28.62 29.73
CA PRO A 256 1.06 28.75 30.69
C PRO A 256 1.83 27.43 30.79
N LEU A 257 2.80 27.27 29.90
CA LEU A 257 3.77 26.19 29.97
C LEU A 257 4.93 26.59 30.90
N VAL A 258 5.41 25.64 31.69
CA VAL A 258 6.54 25.79 32.63
C VAL A 258 7.58 24.71 32.39
N GLY A 259 8.81 24.97 32.83
CA GLY A 259 9.97 24.11 32.63
C GLY A 259 10.91 24.66 31.57
N GLU A 260 11.58 23.78 30.83
CA GLU A 260 12.60 24.10 29.85
C GLU A 260 12.16 23.76 28.42
N GLY A 261 12.68 24.52 27.45
CA GLY A 261 12.57 24.24 26.03
C GLY A 261 11.78 25.27 25.21
N PRO A 262 11.79 25.13 23.86
CA PRO A 262 11.27 26.16 22.98
C PRO A 262 9.76 26.40 23.13
N ALA A 263 8.97 25.35 23.41
CA ALA A 263 7.53 25.50 23.61
C ALA A 263 7.19 26.43 24.79
N VAL A 264 7.96 26.38 25.88
CA VAL A 264 7.78 27.26 27.05
C VAL A 264 8.03 28.72 26.67
N GLN A 265 9.12 28.98 25.95
CA GLN A 265 9.48 30.34 25.52
C GLN A 265 8.48 30.92 24.51
N LEU A 266 8.05 30.11 23.55
CA LEU A 266 7.09 30.52 22.53
C LEU A 266 5.69 30.74 23.12
N ALA A 267 5.25 29.89 24.04
CA ALA A 267 3.93 30.01 24.67
C ALA A 267 3.87 31.15 25.71
N ALA A 268 5.00 31.73 26.12
CA ALA A 268 5.07 32.84 27.06
C ALA A 268 4.64 34.19 26.45
N VAL A 269 4.41 34.26 25.12
CA VAL A 269 3.91 35.47 24.47
C VAL A 269 2.50 35.78 24.98
N ALA A 270 2.36 36.91 25.65
CA ALA A 270 1.11 37.33 26.27
C ALA A 270 0.19 38.01 25.25
N GLY A 271 -1.02 37.48 25.11
CA GLY A 271 -2.12 38.07 24.35
C GLY A 271 -2.09 37.84 22.85
N GLU A 272 -1.07 37.18 22.31
CA GLU A 272 -0.92 36.90 20.88
C GLU A 272 -0.94 35.38 20.62
N PRO A 273 -1.64 34.89 19.58
CA PRO A 273 -1.60 33.49 19.19
C PRO A 273 -0.23 33.08 18.66
N VAL A 274 0.31 31.93 19.11
CA VAL A 274 1.62 31.43 18.69
C VAL A 274 1.53 29.99 18.20
N TRP A 275 2.20 29.70 17.09
CA TRP A 275 2.34 28.35 16.57
C TRP A 275 3.42 27.55 17.31
N LEU A 276 3.04 26.39 17.82
CA LEU A 276 3.96 25.36 18.28
C LEU A 276 3.99 24.22 17.26
N THR A 277 5.16 23.60 17.09
CA THR A 277 5.37 22.45 16.20
C THR A 277 5.85 21.24 16.99
N ILE A 278 5.88 20.06 16.37
CA ILE A 278 6.51 18.87 16.98
C ILE A 278 7.94 19.20 17.43
N ARG A 279 8.68 19.99 16.64
CA ARG A 279 10.05 20.38 16.95
C ARG A 279 10.16 21.23 18.22
N SER A 280 9.22 22.16 18.46
CA SER A 280 9.24 22.98 19.68
C SER A 280 8.75 22.22 20.91
N LEU A 281 7.89 21.23 20.71
CA LEU A 281 7.29 20.38 21.76
C LEU A 281 8.18 19.18 22.16
N ARG A 282 9.35 19.01 21.52
CA ARG A 282 10.21 17.85 21.74
C ARG A 282 10.75 17.82 23.18
N GLY A 283 10.75 16.63 23.78
CA GLY A 283 11.31 16.37 25.11
C GLY A 283 10.24 16.47 26.20
N SER A 284 10.59 15.98 27.40
CA SER A 284 9.72 15.98 28.59
C SER A 284 9.99 17.15 29.54
N GLY A 285 10.76 18.15 29.09
CA GLY A 285 11.20 19.27 29.92
C GLY A 285 10.13 20.32 30.22
N TRP A 286 8.93 20.20 29.65
CA TRP A 286 7.85 21.16 29.82
C TRP A 286 6.59 20.51 30.40
N SER A 287 5.77 21.30 31.08
CA SER A 287 4.45 20.90 31.59
C SER A 287 3.50 22.10 31.67
N LEU A 288 2.20 21.86 31.87
CA LEU A 288 1.27 22.93 32.21
C LEU A 288 1.53 23.42 33.64
N ALA A 289 1.55 24.74 33.84
CA ALA A 289 1.62 25.36 35.16
C ALA A 289 0.54 24.81 36.11
N ASP A 290 0.86 24.76 37.40
CA ASP A 290 -0.10 24.37 38.43
C ASP A 290 -1.20 25.41 38.61
N GLY A 291 -2.35 24.99 39.15
CA GLY A 291 -3.48 25.87 39.43
C GLY A 291 -4.34 26.23 38.21
N ILE A 292 -4.03 25.70 37.02
CA ILE A 292 -4.83 25.90 35.82
C ILE A 292 -6.03 24.95 35.83
N ALA A 293 -7.21 25.47 36.16
CA ALA A 293 -8.42 24.66 36.31
C ALA A 293 -8.95 24.10 34.97
N GLU A 294 -8.84 24.87 33.88
CA GLU A 294 -9.33 24.47 32.56
C GLU A 294 -8.50 25.09 31.44
N VAL A 295 -8.35 24.35 30.34
CA VAL A 295 -7.82 24.80 29.06
C VAL A 295 -8.89 24.58 28.00
N PHE A 296 -9.19 25.57 27.17
CA PHE A 296 -10.19 25.40 26.10
C PHE A 296 -9.51 24.96 24.81
N VAL A 297 -10.20 24.09 24.07
CA VAL A 297 -9.71 23.54 22.82
C VAL A 297 -10.73 23.82 21.72
N CYS A 298 -10.29 24.32 20.58
CA CYS A 298 -11.12 24.53 19.40
C CYS A 298 -10.42 24.11 18.11
N GLU A 299 -11.15 23.99 17.00
CA GLU A 299 -10.56 23.70 15.69
C GLU A 299 -10.33 24.94 14.83
N ASN A 300 -11.13 25.98 15.04
CA ASN A 300 -11.19 27.15 14.15
C ASN A 300 -10.25 28.26 14.66
N PRO A 301 -9.23 28.69 13.88
CA PRO A 301 -8.29 29.74 14.28
C PRO A 301 -8.97 31.08 14.56
N SER A 302 -10.08 31.38 13.87
CA SER A 302 -10.83 32.64 14.02
C SER A 302 -11.34 32.84 15.46
N ILE A 303 -11.56 31.75 16.21
CA ILE A 303 -11.93 31.81 17.63
C ILE A 303 -10.77 32.31 18.47
N VAL A 304 -9.54 31.88 18.16
CA VAL A 304 -8.33 32.29 18.86
C VAL A 304 -8.00 33.74 18.54
N GLU A 305 -8.12 34.14 17.27
CA GLU A 305 -7.99 35.54 16.83
C GLU A 305 -8.98 36.45 17.57
N ALA A 306 -10.26 36.09 17.58
CA ALA A 306 -11.29 36.86 18.29
C ALA A 306 -11.04 36.94 19.81
N ALA A 307 -10.45 35.89 20.42
CA ALA A 307 -10.09 35.91 21.83
C ALA A 307 -8.87 36.81 22.10
N ALA A 308 -7.87 36.79 21.23
CA ALA A 308 -6.71 37.68 21.28
C ALA A 308 -7.15 39.16 21.15
N ASP A 309 -7.93 39.48 20.12
CA ASP A 309 -8.41 40.85 19.86
C ASP A 309 -9.24 41.40 21.02
N ARG A 310 -10.10 40.56 21.60
CA ARG A 310 -11.04 41.00 22.64
C ARG A 310 -10.45 41.03 24.04
N PHE A 311 -9.60 40.07 24.38
CA PHE A 311 -9.14 39.87 25.76
C PHE A 311 -7.62 39.99 25.92
N GLY A 312 -6.84 39.93 24.84
CA GLY A 312 -5.39 40.00 24.86
C GLY A 312 -4.78 39.08 25.93
N ALA A 313 -3.87 39.61 26.74
CA ALA A 313 -3.23 38.88 27.84
C ALA A 313 -4.20 38.39 28.94
N SER A 314 -5.45 38.90 28.96
CA SER A 314 -6.49 38.45 29.89
C SER A 314 -7.34 37.29 29.35
N SER A 315 -7.12 36.84 28.10
CA SER A 315 -7.79 35.64 27.59
C SER A 315 -7.40 34.42 28.42
N ARG A 316 -8.36 33.51 28.65
CA ARG A 316 -8.08 32.19 29.23
C ARG A 316 -7.19 31.37 28.28
N PRO A 317 -6.47 30.35 28.78
CA PRO A 317 -5.64 29.49 27.94
C PRO A 317 -6.46 28.79 26.85
N LEU A 318 -6.07 28.99 25.58
CA LEU A 318 -6.69 28.38 24.41
C LEU A 318 -5.68 27.55 23.63
N VAL A 319 -6.15 26.41 23.11
CA VAL A 319 -5.45 25.58 22.13
C VAL A 319 -6.35 25.43 20.91
N CYS A 320 -5.79 25.66 19.72
CA CYS A 320 -6.48 25.44 18.46
C CYS A 320 -5.78 24.33 17.67
N THR A 321 -6.52 23.28 17.35
CA THR A 321 -6.04 22.11 16.62
C THR A 321 -5.92 22.36 15.11
N PHE A 322 -6.52 23.46 14.61
CA PHE A 322 -6.53 23.86 13.21
C PHE A 322 -7.10 22.75 12.31
N GLY A 323 -8.36 22.38 12.57
CA GLY A 323 -9.03 21.21 12.01
C GLY A 323 -8.79 19.94 12.81
N VAL A 324 -8.70 18.79 12.11
CA VAL A 324 -8.48 17.47 12.75
C VAL A 324 -7.15 17.45 13.52
N PRO A 325 -7.13 17.06 14.82
CA PRO A 325 -5.94 17.09 15.65
C PRO A 325 -4.75 16.33 15.03
N GLY A 326 -3.77 17.10 14.54
CA GLY A 326 -2.49 16.57 14.10
C GLY A 326 -1.58 16.15 15.26
N ARG A 327 -0.40 15.63 14.95
CA ARG A 327 0.52 15.10 15.98
C ARG A 327 1.03 16.16 16.96
N ALA A 328 1.28 17.40 16.52
CA ALA A 328 1.65 18.49 17.44
C ALA A 328 0.56 18.77 18.48
N ALA A 329 -0.71 18.80 18.05
CA ALA A 329 -1.84 18.96 18.97
C ALA A 329 -1.94 17.79 19.95
N GLN A 330 -1.76 16.55 19.49
CA GLN A 330 -1.76 15.37 20.36
C GLN A 330 -0.60 15.41 21.38
N LEU A 331 0.63 15.67 20.94
CA LEU A 331 1.81 15.78 21.82
C LEU A 331 1.64 16.87 22.89
N LEU A 332 0.96 17.96 22.55
CA LEU A 332 0.64 19.03 23.49
C LEU A 332 -0.47 18.61 24.47
N LEU A 333 -1.58 18.09 23.95
CA LEU A 333 -2.80 17.85 24.71
C LEU A 333 -2.76 16.58 25.57
N GLU A 334 -2.06 15.52 25.15
CA GLU A 334 -1.89 14.26 25.89
C GLU A 334 -1.41 14.49 27.35
N PRO A 335 -0.28 15.18 27.60
CA PRO A 335 0.16 15.46 28.97
C PRO A 335 -0.67 16.54 29.68
N ILE A 336 -1.25 17.51 28.95
CA ILE A 336 -2.10 18.57 29.53
C ILE A 336 -3.41 17.98 30.06
N ALA A 337 -4.03 17.05 29.33
CA ALA A 337 -5.28 16.39 29.72
C ALA A 337 -5.18 15.66 31.06
N GLN A 338 -3.97 15.28 31.48
CA GLN A 338 -3.72 14.63 32.77
C GLN A 338 -3.66 15.61 33.95
N ARG A 339 -3.47 16.92 33.68
CA ARG A 339 -3.29 17.96 34.72
C ARG A 339 -4.50 18.87 34.89
N THR A 340 -5.35 18.98 33.86
CA THR A 340 -6.44 19.95 33.83
C THR A 340 -7.63 19.44 33.03
N ARG A 341 -8.78 20.12 33.14
CA ARG A 341 -9.94 19.82 32.32
C ARG A 341 -9.81 20.49 30.95
N LEU A 342 -9.91 19.69 29.89
CA LEU A 342 -10.03 20.21 28.53
C LEU A 342 -11.50 20.58 28.24
N ARG A 343 -11.76 21.81 27.82
CA ARG A 343 -13.07 22.29 27.36
C ARG A 343 -13.08 22.35 25.84
N VAL A 344 -13.47 21.25 25.20
CA VAL A 344 -13.45 21.10 23.74
C VAL A 344 -14.72 21.68 23.10
N ARG A 345 -14.54 22.47 22.03
CA ARG A 345 -15.63 22.93 21.16
C ARG A 345 -15.22 22.73 19.70
N ALA A 346 -16.02 22.00 18.96
CA ALA A 346 -15.92 21.84 17.52
C ALA A 346 -17.24 22.25 16.85
N ASP A 347 -17.23 22.40 15.54
CA ASP A 347 -18.43 22.70 14.77
C ASP A 347 -19.40 21.50 14.79
N GLY A 348 -20.69 21.77 14.63
CA GLY A 348 -21.76 20.79 14.77
C GLY A 348 -21.91 19.84 13.57
N ASP A 349 -20.84 19.55 12.85
CA ASP A 349 -20.83 18.70 11.66
C ASP A 349 -20.10 17.37 11.90
N ALA A 350 -20.11 16.49 10.89
CA ALA A 350 -19.50 15.16 11.00
C ALA A 350 -18.00 15.21 11.31
N THR A 351 -17.28 16.22 10.80
CA THR A 351 -15.85 16.41 11.05
C THR A 351 -15.62 16.91 12.47
N GLY A 352 -16.42 17.87 12.94
CA GLY A 352 -16.36 18.33 14.32
C GLY A 352 -16.64 17.21 15.33
N TRP A 353 -17.56 16.29 15.04
CA TRP A 353 -17.77 15.09 15.86
C TRP A 353 -16.57 14.14 15.88
N GLN A 354 -15.88 13.97 14.74
CA GLN A 354 -14.64 13.18 14.69
C GLN A 354 -13.54 13.80 15.57
N ILE A 355 -13.44 15.13 15.57
CA ILE A 355 -12.47 15.87 16.38
C ILE A 355 -12.74 15.68 17.87
N VAL A 356 -14.00 15.88 18.29
CA VAL A 356 -14.41 15.66 19.68
C VAL A 356 -14.10 14.23 20.12
N ASN A 357 -14.46 13.23 19.31
CA ASN A 357 -14.17 11.83 19.63
C ASN A 357 -12.66 11.55 19.73
N SER A 358 -11.85 12.11 18.82
CA SER A 358 -10.39 11.97 18.88
C SER A 358 -9.79 12.59 20.13
N LEU A 359 -10.31 13.73 20.60
CA LEU A 359 -9.81 14.42 21.79
C LEU A 359 -10.32 13.79 23.09
N LEU A 360 -11.55 13.26 23.11
CA LEU A 360 -12.08 12.48 24.23
C LEU A 360 -11.37 11.14 24.42
N GLY A 361 -10.76 10.60 23.36
CA GLY A 361 -9.90 9.43 23.45
C GLY A 361 -8.56 9.66 24.15
N LEU A 362 -8.19 10.92 24.45
CA LEU A 362 -6.97 11.23 25.18
C LEU A 362 -7.08 10.82 26.66
N PRO A 363 -6.06 10.16 27.25
CA PRO A 363 -6.06 9.81 28.67
C PRO A 363 -6.30 11.05 29.55
N GLY A 364 -7.44 11.08 30.27
CA GLY A 364 -7.81 12.17 31.19
C GLY A 364 -8.76 13.23 30.61
N ALA A 365 -9.09 13.18 29.31
CA ALA A 365 -10.07 14.09 28.71
C ALA A 365 -11.50 13.84 29.27
N LYS A 366 -12.28 14.91 29.52
CA LYS A 366 -13.62 14.85 30.12
C LYS A 366 -14.62 15.83 29.53
#